data_AF-A2D5C8-F1
#
_entry.id   AF-A2D5C8-F1
#
_cell.length_a   1.000
_cell.length_b   1.000
_cell.length_c   1.000
_cell.angle_alpha   90.00
_cell.angle_beta   90.00
_cell.angle_gamma   90.00
#
_symmetry.space_group_name_H-M   'P 1'
#
loop_
_entity.id
_entity.type
_entity.pdbx_description
1 polymer ?
#
loop_
_entity_poly.entity_id
_entity_poly.type
_entity_poly.pdbx_seq_one_letter_code
_entity_poly.pdbx_strand_id
1 'polypeptide(L)' 'QGSILLDKDGKRKHTRPTFSGQQIFALEKTFEQTKYLAGPERARLAYSLGMTESQVK' A
#
# COMPACT_ATOMS: atom_id res chain seq x y z
N GLN A 1 -4.60 3.32 5.59
CA GLN A 1 -4.79 2.68 6.92
C GLN A 1 -5.53 1.36 6.73
N GLY A 2 -4.80 0.23 6.69
CA GLY A 2 -5.44 -1.08 6.68
C GLY A 2 -6.01 -1.38 8.06
N SER A 3 -7.31 -1.60 8.14
CA SER A 3 -7.98 -2.04 9.36
C SER A 3 -7.48 -3.44 9.75
N ILE A 4 -6.73 -3.54 10.84
CA ILE A 4 -6.36 -4.83 11.43
C ILE A 4 -7.61 -5.38 12.08
N LEU A 5 -8.27 -6.32 11.40
CA LEU A 5 -9.33 -7.11 12.02
C LEU A 5 -8.65 -8.11 12.96
N LEU A 6 -8.74 -7.87 14.26
CA LEU A 6 -8.39 -8.84 15.28
C LEU A 6 -9.50 -9.90 15.34
N ASP A 7 -9.14 -11.18 15.32
CA ASP A 7 -10.11 -12.23 15.64
C ASP A 7 -10.41 -12.29 17.14
N LYS A 8 -11.45 -13.05 17.53
CA LYS A 8 -11.88 -13.22 18.93
C LYS A 8 -10.77 -13.76 19.86
N ASP A 9 -9.69 -14.32 19.29
CA ASP A 9 -8.49 -14.81 19.97
C ASP A 9 -7.35 -13.76 20.03
N GLY A 10 -7.57 -12.54 19.52
CA GLY A 10 -6.57 -11.47 19.50
C GLY A 10 -5.43 -11.70 18.51
N LYS A 11 -5.53 -12.68 17.60
CA LYS A 11 -4.52 -12.89 16.56
C LYS A 11 -4.79 -11.90 15.43
N ARG A 12 -3.71 -11.36 14.85
CA ARG A 12 -3.82 -10.46 13.71
C ARG A 12 -4.18 -11.28 12.48
N LYS A 13 -5.43 -11.21 12.02
CA LYS A 13 -5.79 -11.76 10.72
C LYS A 13 -5.05 -10.99 9.64
N HIS A 14 -4.37 -11.73 8.76
CA HIS A 14 -3.87 -11.19 7.51
C HIS A 14 -5.07 -10.93 6.58
N THR A 15 -5.80 -9.85 6.85
CA THR A 15 -6.83 -9.38 5.94
C THR A 15 -6.15 -8.74 4.74
N ARG A 16 -6.61 -9.10 3.55
CA ARG A 16 -6.11 -8.54 2.30
C ARG A 16 -6.24 -7.01 2.37
N PRO A 17 -5.16 -6.23 2.15
CA PRO A 17 -5.26 -4.78 2.16
C PRO A 17 -6.24 -4.34 1.07
N THR A 18 -7.24 -3.54 1.44
CA THR A 18 -8.07 -2.82 0.48
C THR A 18 -7.49 -1.42 0.29
N PHE A 19 -7.18 -1.08 -0.96
CA PHE A 19 -6.71 0.26 -1.30
C PHE A 19 -7.92 1.15 -1.61
N SER A 20 -7.85 2.42 -1.20
CA SER A 20 -8.84 3.40 -1.61
C SER A 20 -8.69 3.72 -3.11
N GLY A 21 -9.75 4.23 -3.75
CA GLY A 21 -9.68 4.61 -5.17
C GLY A 21 -8.56 5.63 -5.46
N GLN A 22 -8.29 6.55 -4.53
CA GLN A 22 -7.18 7.50 -4.63
C GLN A 22 -5.81 6.80 -4.58
N GLN A 23 -5.65 5.80 -3.72
CA GLN A 23 -4.40 5.01 -3.63
C GLN A 23 -4.18 4.22 -4.92
N ILE A 24 -5.22 3.59 -5.46
CA ILE A 24 -5.16 2.85 -6.73
C ILE A 24 -4.78 3.79 -7.87
N PHE A 25 -5.48 4.93 -8.00
CA PHE A 25 -5.20 5.91 -9.05
C PHE A 25 -3.75 6.42 -9.02
N ALA A 26 -3.23 6.73 -7.84
CA ALA A 26 -1.85 7.18 -7.68
C ALA A 26 -0.84 6.08 -8.05
N LEU A 27 -1.09 4.83 -7.64
CA LEU A 27 -0.27 3.68 -8.02
C LEU A 27 -0.28 3.46 -9.53
N GLU A 28 -1.45 3.46 -10.17
CA GLU A 28 -1.60 3.30 -11.62
C GLU A 28 -0.88 4.40 -12.38
N LYS A 29 -1.05 5.65 -11.98
CA LYS A 29 -0.38 6.81 -12.58
C LYS A 29 1.14 6.71 -12.47
N THR A 30 1.66 6.34 -11.30
CA THR A 30 3.09 6.16 -11.13
C THR A 30 3.61 4.96 -11.93
N PHE A 31 2.86 3.85 -11.96
CA PHE A 31 3.22 2.67 -12.73
C PHE A 31 3.19 2.91 -14.26
N GLU A 32 2.31 3.78 -14.74
CA GLU A 32 2.28 4.19 -16.14
C GLU A 32 3.56 4.92 -16.52
N GLN A 33 4.04 5.83 -15.66
CA GLN A 33 5.26 6.61 -15.88
C GLN A 33 6.54 5.81 -15.62
N THR A 34 6.53 4.93 -14.63
CA THR A 34 7.71 4.19 -14.18
C THR A 34 7.29 2.81 -13.69
N LYS A 35 7.51 1.80 -14.53
CA LYS A 35 7.14 0.41 -14.25
C LYS A 35 7.86 -0.17 -13.02
N TYR A 36 9.01 0.39 -12.66
CA TYR A 36 9.84 -0.09 -11.54
C TYR A 36 10.36 1.09 -10.72
N LEU A 37 9.86 1.23 -9.50
CA LEU A 37 10.34 2.24 -8.56
C LEU A 37 11.59 1.75 -7.83
N ALA A 38 12.63 2.58 -7.84
CA ALA A 38 13.79 2.42 -6.97
C ALA A 38 13.38 2.54 -5.49
N GLY A 39 14.18 1.97 -4.58
CA GLY A 39 13.90 1.99 -3.14
C GLY A 39 13.49 3.37 -2.59
N PRO A 40 14.24 4.45 -2.87
CA PRO A 40 13.88 5.79 -2.40
C PRO A 40 12.55 6.32 -2.95
N GLU A 41 12.28 6.11 -4.23
CA GLU A 41 11.02 6.54 -4.87
C GLU A 41 9.82 5.76 -4.32
N ARG A 42 10.02 4.47 -4.07
CA ARG A 42 9.01 3.60 -3.46
C ARG A 42 8.68 4.04 -2.04
N ALA A 43 9.69 4.35 -1.22
CA ALA A 43 9.50 4.86 0.13
C ALA A 43 8.71 6.18 0.12
N ARG A 44 9.03 7.10 -0.81
CA ARG A 44 8.28 8.35 -0.97
C ARG A 44 6.82 8.12 -1.35
N LEU A 45 6.55 7.24 -2.31
CA LEU A 45 5.17 6.95 -2.74
C LEU A 45 4.38 6.25 -1.63
N ALA A 46 4.99 5.28 -0.94
CA ALA A 46 4.38 4.60 0.19
C ALA A 46 4.00 5.58 1.31
N TYR A 47 4.92 6.48 1.67
CA TYR A 47 4.67 7.52 2.68
C TYR A 47 3.53 8.44 2.27
N SER A 48 3.54 8.92 1.02
CA SER A 48 2.48 9.81 0.48
C SER A 48 1.10 9.16 0.51
N LEU A 49 1.02 7.85 0.26
CA LEU A 49 -0.23 7.09 0.24
C LEU A 49 -0.62 6.47 1.59
N GLY A 50 0.19 6.64 2.64
CA GLY A 50 -0.01 5.99 3.93
C GLY A 50 0.01 4.46 3.84
N MET A 51 0.88 3.94 2.97
CA MET A 51 1.13 2.53 2.67
C MET A 51 2.55 2.17 3.11
N THR A 52 2.85 0.87 3.19
CA THR A 52 4.22 0.38 3.41
C THR A 52 4.92 0.14 2.09
N GLU A 53 6.25 0.19 2.07
CA GLU A 53 7.04 -0.08 0.86
C GLU A 53 6.73 -1.44 0.22
N SER A 54 6.38 -2.44 1.04
CA SER A 54 6.01 -3.77 0.55
C SER A 54 4.62 -3.81 -0.11
N GLN A 55 3.78 -2.79 0.07
CA GLN A 55 2.46 -2.68 -0.56
C GLN A 55 2.50 -1.90 -1.88
N VAL A 56 3.63 -1.28 -2.22
CA VAL A 56 3.85 -0.48 -3.45
C VAL A 56 4.66 -1.29 -4.49
N LYS A 57 4.65 -2.62 -4.38
CA LYS A 57 5.42 -3.54 -5.23
C LYS A 57 4.52 -4.32 -6.19
#